data_AF-A0A1S1HML1-F1
#
_entry.id   AF-A0A1S1HML1-F1
#
_cell.length_a   1.000
_cell.length_b   1.000
_cell.length_c   1.000
_cell.angle_alpha   90.00
_cell.angle_beta   90.00
_cell.angle_gamma   90.00
#
_symmetry.space_group_name_H-M   'P 1'
#
loop_
_entity.id
_entity.type
_entity.pdbx_description
1 polymer ?
#
loop_
_entity_poly.entity_id
_entity_poly.type
_entity_poly.pdbx_seq_one_letter_code
_entity_poly.pdbx_strand_id
1 'polypeptide(L)' 'MAREGGNGRSDFEKQSWAHNQNILRFQSLLHNATHLDRHDEIRKLLRDEEEKLRSLEKDG' A
#
# COMPACT_ATOMS: atom_id res chain seq x y z
N MET A 1 -10.45 14.98 30.92
CA MET A 1 -9.76 15.12 29.62
C MET A 1 -8.83 13.92 29.47
N ALA A 2 -9.29 12.86 28.80
CA ALA A 2 -8.46 11.69 28.53
C ALA A 2 -7.45 12.08 27.45
N ARG A 3 -6.16 12.05 27.77
CA ARG A 3 -5.09 12.24 26.79
C ARG A 3 -5.11 11.03 25.86
N GLU A 4 -5.46 11.29 24.61
CA GLU A 4 -5.39 10.36 23.48
C GLU A 4 -3.95 9.88 23.28
N GLY A 5 -3.61 8.74 23.86
CA GLY A 5 -2.31 8.07 23.70
C GLY A 5 -2.37 6.79 22.86
N GLY A 6 -3.50 6.53 22.18
CA GLY A 6 -3.77 5.26 21.49
C GLY A 6 -3.75 5.32 19.95
N ASN A 7 -3.45 6.48 19.34
CA ASN A 7 -3.77 6.70 17.93
C ASN A 7 -2.70 6.24 16.93
N GLY A 8 -1.43 6.06 17.35
CA GLY A 8 -0.34 5.72 16.43
C GLY A 8 -0.41 4.28 15.89
N ARG A 9 -0.84 3.33 16.73
CA ARG A 9 -0.92 1.90 16.37
C ARG A 9 -2.09 1.62 15.43
N SER A 10 -3.25 2.23 15.71
CA SER A 10 -4.44 2.11 14.86
C SER A 10 -4.32 2.85 13.52
N ASP A 11 -3.51 3.91 13.45
CA ASP A 11 -3.24 4.61 12.19
C ASP A 11 -2.28 3.80 11.31
N PHE A 12 -1.20 3.26 11.89
CA PHE A 12 -0.29 2.31 11.23
C PHE A 12 -1.05 1.10 10.64
N GLU A 13 -1.93 0.46 11.41
CA GLU A 13 -2.71 -0.69 10.93
C GLU A 13 -3.63 -0.33 9.75
N LYS A 14 -4.25 0.85 9.78
CA LYS A 14 -5.09 1.34 8.68
C LYS A 14 -4.28 1.65 7.42
N GLN A 15 -3.13 2.30 7.57
CA GLN A 15 -2.25 2.61 6.45
C GLN A 15 -1.68 1.33 5.82
N SER A 16 -1.17 0.41 6.63
CA SER A 16 -0.67 -0.89 6.18
C SER A 16 -1.74 -1.71 5.47
N TRP A 17 -2.98 -1.69 5.97
CA TRP A 17 -4.11 -2.33 5.29
C TRP A 17 -4.39 -1.70 3.91
N ALA A 18 -4.40 -0.37 3.82
CA ALA A 18 -4.66 0.34 2.57
C ALA A 18 -3.58 0.05 1.51
N HIS A 19 -2.30 0.07 1.88
CA HIS A 19 -1.21 -0.28 0.97
C HIS A 19 -1.31 -1.72 0.48
N ASN A 20 -1.61 -2.68 1.37
CA ASN A 20 -1.82 -4.08 0.97
C ASN A 20 -2.98 -4.25 -0.03
N GLN A 21 -4.09 -3.52 0.14
CA GLN A 21 -5.19 -3.56 -0.83
C GLN A 21 -4.76 -3.01 -2.21
N ASN A 22 -3.98 -1.92 -2.23
CA ASN A 22 -3.47 -1.35 -3.48
C ASN A 22 -2.50 -2.30 -4.20
N ILE A 23 -1.59 -2.95 -3.46
CA ILE A 23 -0.65 -3.95 -3.98
C ILE A 23 -1.41 -5.08 -4.67
N LEU A 24 -2.41 -5.67 -4.00
CA LEU A 24 -3.25 -6.74 -4.56
C LEU A 24 -3.98 -6.30 -5.83
N ARG A 25 -4.52 -5.07 -5.83
CA ARG A 25 -5.20 -4.50 -7.00
C ARG A 25 -4.23 -4.34 -8.17
N PHE A 26 -3.03 -3.80 -7.96
CA PHE A 26 -2.05 -3.62 -9.02
C PHE A 26 -1.53 -4.95 -9.57
N GLN A 27 -1.30 -5.95 -8.72
CA GLN A 27 -0.97 -7.31 -9.15
C GLN A 27 -2.07 -7.92 -10.03
N SER A 28 -3.34 -7.74 -9.66
CA SER A 28 -4.48 -8.19 -10.48
C SER A 28 -4.52 -7.49 -11.84
N LEU A 29 -4.26 -6.18 -11.89
CA LEU A 29 -4.20 -5.42 -13.13
C LEU A 29 -3.04 -5.85 -14.03
N LEU A 30 -1.89 -6.24 -13.48
CA LEU A 30 -0.76 -6.81 -14.23
C LEU A 30 -1.06 -8.20 -14.78
N HIS A 31 -1.90 -8.98 -14.10
CA HIS A 31 -2.32 -10.29 -14.59
C HIS A 31 -3.34 -10.19 -15.74
N ASN A 32 -3.99 -9.03 -15.90
CA ASN A 32 -4.96 -8.79 -16.96
C ASN A 32 -4.26 -8.29 -18.25
N ALA A 33 -4.43 -9.02 -19.34
CA ALA A 33 -3.87 -8.69 -20.67
C ALA A 33 -4.50 -7.44 -21.31
N THR A 34 -5.58 -6.90 -20.74
CA THR A 34 -6.26 -5.70 -21.24
C THR A 34 -5.46 -4.41 -21.01
N HIS A 35 -4.48 -4.43 -20.11
CA HIS A 35 -3.72 -3.24 -19.69
C HIS A 35 -2.23 -3.30 -20.04
N LEU A 36 -1.85 -4.08 -21.06
CA LEU A 36 -0.44 -4.27 -21.43
C LEU A 36 0.30 -2.95 -21.71
N ASP A 37 -0.37 -1.95 -22.29
CA ASP A 37 0.17 -0.61 -22.52
C ASP A 37 0.50 0.15 -21.23
N ARG A 38 -0.19 -0.18 -20.14
CA ARG A 38 -0.05 0.45 -18.82
C ARG A 38 0.73 -0.40 -17.83
N HIS A 39 1.20 -1.60 -18.23
CA HIS A 39 1.92 -2.50 -17.33
C HIS A 39 3.14 -1.84 -16.70
N ASP A 40 3.87 -1.02 -17.45
CA ASP A 40 5.04 -0.32 -16.89
C ASP A 40 4.67 0.76 -15.88
N GLU A 41 3.54 1.45 -16.07
CA GLU A 41 3.00 2.39 -15.09
C GLU A 41 2.49 1.66 -13.84
N ILE A 42 1.73 0.58 -14.03
CA ILE A 42 1.21 -0.24 -12.94
C ILE A 42 2.35 -0.86 -12.12
N ARG A 43 3.44 -1.31 -12.77
CA ARG A 43 4.64 -1.80 -12.08
C ARG A 43 5.33 -0.71 -11.25
N LYS A 44 5.34 0.55 -11.72
CA LYS A 44 5.87 1.67 -10.94
C LYS A 44 5.01 1.93 -9.71
N LEU A 45 3.69 1.98 -9.87
CA LEU A 45 2.75 2.15 -8.77
C LEU A 45 2.82 1.01 -7.76
N LEU A 46 2.96 -0.23 -8.22
CA LEU A 46 3.14 -1.40 -7.36
C LEU A 46 4.39 -1.25 -6.49
N ARG A 47 5.55 -0.93 -7.09
CA ARG A 47 6.79 -0.73 -6.34
C ARG A 47 6.71 0.41 -5.33
N ASP A 48 6.03 1.50 -5.70
CA ASP A 48 5.83 2.65 -4.81
C ASP A 48 5.00 2.27 -3.57
N GLU A 49 3.92 1.50 -3.75
CA GLU A 49 3.13 1.00 -2.61
C GLU A 49 3.89 -0.04 -1.76
N GLU A 50 4.69 -0.91 -2.37
CA GLU A 50 5.57 -1.83 -1.66
C GLU A 50 6.63 -1.09 -0.83
N GLU A 51 7.20 0.00 -1.36
CA GLU A 51 8.17 0.83 -0.64
C GLU A 51 7.54 1.60 0.52
N LYS A 52 6.33 2.14 0.33
CA LYS A 52 5.56 2.79 1.40
C LYS A 52 5.24 1.81 2.53
N LEU A 53 4.74 0.62 2.19
CA LEU A 53 4.46 -0.43 3.18
C LEU A 53 5.73 -0.82 3.95
N ARG A 54 6.84 -1.02 3.24
CA ARG A 54 8.13 -1.36 3.86
C ARG A 54 8.68 -0.23 4.75
N SER A 55 8.43 1.02 4.41
CA SER A 55 8.84 2.18 5.21
C SER A 55 7.99 2.26 6.48
N LEU A 56 6.67 2.10 6.34
CA LEU A 56 5.76 1.98 7.47
C LEU A 56 6.18 0.88 8.45
N GLU A 57 6.52 -0.32 7.97
CA GLU A 57 6.98 -1.43 8.83
C GLU A 57 8.31 -1.17 9.54
N LYS A 58 9.11 -0.19 9.10
CA LYS A 58 10.35 0.22 9.77
C LYS A 58 10.14 1.32 10.81
N ASP A 59 9.11 2.14 10.63
CA ASP A 59 8.79 3.29 11.48
C ASP A 59 7.75 2.97 12.59
N GLY A 60 7.02 1.85 12.47
CA GLY A 60 6.00 1.35 13.43
C GLY A 60 6.51 0.30 14.41
#